data_AF-A0A352RWC0-F1
#
_entry.id   AF-A0A352RWC0-F1
#
_cell.length_a   1.000
_cell.length_b   1.000
_cell.length_c   1.000
_cell.angle_alpha   90.00
_cell.angle_beta   90.00
_cell.angle_gamma   90.00
#
_symmetry.space_group_name_H-M   'P 1'
#
loop_
_entity.id
_entity.type
_entity.pdbx_description
1 polymer ?
#
loop_
_entity_poly.entity_id
_entity_poly.type
_entity_poly.pdbx_seq_one_letter_code
_entity_poly.pdbx_strand_id
1 'polypeptide(L)' 'AKTVFENVALPLRVAGVGRAETASRVNELLALVGLAEKANAYPAMLSGGQKQRVGIARALV' A
#
# COMPACT_ATOMS: atom_id res chain seq x y z
N ALA A 1 -10.49 3.61 9.76
CA ALA A 1 -9.22 2.94 9.39
C ALA A 1 -8.98 3.15 7.90
N LYS A 2 -7.72 3.26 7.46
CA LYS A 2 -7.37 3.42 6.03
C LYS A 2 -7.22 2.06 5.34
N THR A 3 -7.46 1.98 4.03
CA THR A 3 -7.25 0.74 3.24
C THR A 3 -5.76 0.42 3.09
N VAL A 4 -5.42 -0.78 2.61
CA VAL A 4 -4.04 -1.17 2.29
C VAL A 4 -3.39 -0.18 1.34
N PHE A 5 -4.08 0.18 0.25
CA PHE A 5 -3.61 1.18 -0.71
C PHE A 5 -3.31 2.50 -0.02
N GLU A 6 -4.22 3.00 0.82
CA GLU A 6 -4.04 4.26 1.52
C GLU A 6 -2.91 4.23 2.55
N ASN A 7 -2.64 3.08 3.15
CA ASN A 7 -1.52 2.89 4.06
C ASN A 7 -0.17 2.99 3.32
N VAL A 8 -0.07 2.37 2.14
CA VAL A 8 1.13 2.40 1.28
C VAL A 8 1.28 3.75 0.58
N ALA A 9 0.18 4.42 0.23
CA ALA A 9 0.19 5.73 -0.41
C ALA A 9 0.58 6.88 0.52
N LEU A 10 0.50 6.70 1.84
CA LEU A 10 0.67 7.78 2.81
C LEU A 10 2.06 8.46 2.71
N PRO A 11 3.20 7.73 2.67
CA PRO A 11 4.51 8.36 2.59
C PRO A 11 4.69 9.16 1.30
N LEU A 12 4.22 8.65 0.16
CA LEU A 12 4.27 9.35 -1.14
C LEU A 12 3.46 10.66 -1.11
N ARG A 13 2.26 10.64 -0.52
CA ARG A 13 1.44 11.85 -0.36
C ARG A 13 2.12 12.88 0.56
N VAL A 14 2.77 12.43 1.63
CA VAL A 14 3.54 13.29 2.53
C VAL A 14 4.75 13.89 1.82
N ALA A 15 5.39 13.14 0.92
CA ALA A 15 6.47 13.60 0.06
C ALA A 15 6.00 14.51 -1.11
N GLY A 16 4.70 14.80 -1.22
CA GLY A 16 4.15 15.67 -2.26
C GLY A 16 4.04 15.04 -3.64
N VAL A 17 4.17 13.71 -3.75
CA VAL A 17 4.03 12.99 -5.03
C VAL A 17 2.61 13.13 -5.56
N GLY A 18 2.50 13.39 -6.88
CA GLY A 18 1.22 13.60 -7.54
C GLY A 18 0.28 12.40 -7.40
N ARG A 19 -1.05 12.63 -7.49
CA ARG A 19 -2.06 11.59 -7.27
C ARG A 19 -1.92 10.41 -8.26
N ALA A 20 -1.69 10.71 -9.54
CA ALA A 20 -1.56 9.68 -10.58
C ALA A 20 -0.29 8.84 -10.38
N GLU A 21 0.83 9.51 -10.10
CA GLU A 21 2.12 8.86 -9.82
C GLU A 21 2.06 8.01 -8.54
N THR A 22 1.43 8.53 -7.48
CA THR A 22 1.17 7.78 -6.24
C THR A 22 0.39 6.51 -6.54
N ALA A 23 -0.66 6.59 -7.36
CA ALA A 23 -1.46 5.42 -7.72
C ALA A 23 -0.66 4.38 -8.49
N SER A 24 0.15 4.78 -9.48
CA SER A 24 1.02 3.85 -10.22
C SER A 24 1.99 3.13 -9.29
N ARG A 25 2.77 3.89 -8.52
CA ARG A 25 3.80 3.35 -7.62
C ARG A 25 3.22 2.40 -6.57
N VAL A 26 2.08 2.76 -5.97
CA VAL A 26 1.43 1.91 -4.97
C VAL A 26 0.92 0.62 -5.61
N ASN A 27 0.33 0.68 -6.80
CA ASN A 27 -0.16 -0.52 -7.49
C ASN A 27 0.99 -1.47 -7.85
N GLU A 28 2.11 -0.93 -8.34
CA GLU A 28 3.33 -1.70 -8.64
C GLU A 28 3.89 -2.38 -7.38
N LEU A 29 3.98 -1.65 -6.26
CA LEU A 29 4.46 -2.20 -5.00
C LEU A 29 3.52 -3.26 -4.42
N LEU A 30 2.21 -3.03 -4.50
CA LEU A 30 1.24 -4.03 -4.07
C LEU A 30 1.29 -5.29 -4.93
N ALA A 31 1.57 -5.18 -6.24
CA ALA A 31 1.84 -6.34 -7.08
C ALA A 31 3.12 -7.07 -6.65
N LEU A 32 4.21 -6.34 -6.39
CA LEU A 32 5.49 -6.89 -5.93
C LEU A 32 5.35 -7.71 -4.64
N VAL A 33 4.56 -7.22 -3.67
CA VAL A 33 4.35 -7.92 -2.39
C VAL A 33 3.17 -8.89 -2.40
N GLY A 34 2.56 -9.15 -3.56
CA GLY A 34 1.44 -10.09 -3.72
C GLY A 34 0.17 -9.66 -2.95
N LEU A 35 -0.14 -8.37 -2.97
CA LEU A 35 -1.31 -7.74 -2.33
C LEU A 35 -2.16 -6.88 -3.29
N ALA A 36 -1.95 -6.95 -4.61
CA ALA A 36 -2.71 -6.19 -5.60
C ALA A 36 -4.24 -6.33 -5.41
N GLU A 37 -4.74 -7.56 -5.29
CA GLU A 37 -6.16 -7.88 -5.04
C GLU A 37 -6.68 -7.43 -3.67
N LYS A 38 -5.79 -6.98 -2.77
CA LYS A 38 -6.12 -6.52 -1.42
C LYS A 38 -5.92 -5.03 -1.24
N ALA A 39 -5.70 -4.26 -2.31
CA ALA A 39 -5.53 -2.81 -2.27
C ALA A 39 -6.67 -2.09 -1.51
N ASN A 40 -7.91 -2.52 -1.71
CA ASN A 40 -9.09 -1.96 -1.07
C ASN A 40 -9.43 -2.59 0.29
N ALA A 41 -8.69 -3.61 0.72
CA ALA A 41 -8.92 -4.25 2.00
C ALA A 41 -8.51 -3.33 3.15
N TYR A 42 -9.19 -3.44 4.29
CA TYR A 42 -8.78 -2.83 5.55
C TYR A 42 -7.80 -3.77 6.30
N PRO A 43 -6.86 -3.23 7.09
CA PRO A 43 -5.89 -4.04 7.84
C PRO A 43 -6.50 -5.14 8.71
N ALA A 44 -7.71 -4.95 9.23
CA ALA A 44 -8.43 -5.95 10.02
C ALA A 44 -8.77 -7.22 9.22
N MET A 45 -8.86 -7.13 7.89
CA MET A 45 -9.18 -8.25 6.98
C MET A 45 -7.94 -8.98 6.47
N LEU A 46 -6.76 -8.65 7.01
CA LEU A 46 -5.49 -9.26 6.62
C LEU A 46 -5.00 -10.25 7.68
N SER A 47 -4.45 -11.37 7.21
CA SER A 47 -3.62 -12.26 8.04
C SER A 47 -2.37 -11.54 8.57
N GLY A 48 -1.72 -12.10 9.58
CA GLY A 48 -0.48 -11.54 10.15
C GLY A 48 0.62 -11.34 9.10
N GLY A 49 0.86 -12.35 8.26
CA GLY A 49 1.84 -12.26 7.17
C GLY A 49 1.48 -11.20 6.12
N GLN A 50 0.20 -11.02 5.79
CA GLN A 50 -0.25 -9.94 4.90
C GLN A 50 -0.02 -8.56 5.52
N LYS A 51 -0.27 -8.37 6.83
CA LYS A 51 0.02 -7.11 7.53
C LYS A 51 1.52 -6.77 7.49
N GLN A 52 2.38 -7.77 7.68
CA GLN A 52 3.83 -7.59 7.55
C GLN A 52 4.21 -7.14 6.13
N ARG A 53 3.63 -7.76 5.09
CA ARG A 53 3.86 -7.34 3.70
C ARG A 53 3.39 -5.93 3.39
N VAL A 54 2.29 -5.47 3.99
CA VAL A 54 1.89 -4.04 3.91
C VAL A 54 2.96 -3.14 4.53
N GLY A 55 3.53 -3.54 5.67
CA GLY A 55 4.64 -2.82 6.30
C GLY A 55 5.87 -2.73 5.40
N ILE A 56 6.23 -3.82 4.74
CA ILE A 56 7.33 -3.86 3.75
C ILE A 56 7.02 -2.90 2.60
N ALA A 57 5.84 -2.97 1.99
CA ALA A 57 5.45 -2.08 0.90
C ALA A 57 5.51 -0.58 1.30
N ARG A 58 5.13 -0.25 2.53
CA ARG A 58 5.25 1.12 3.09
C ARG A 58 6.67 1.62 3.26
N ALA A 59 7.65 0.72 3.39
CA ALA A 59 9.05 1.07 3.55
C ALA A 59 9.81 1.16 2.21
N LEU A 60 9.21 0.67 1.12
CA LEU A 60 9.78 0.69 -0.23
C LEU A 60 9.39 1.94 -1.05
N VAL A 61 8.46 2.76 -0.54
CA VAL A 61 8.00 4.01 -1.17
C VAL A 61 8.85 5.21 -0.82
#